data_AF-A0A7V2JHF9-F1
#
_entry.id   AF-A0A7V2JHF9-F1
#
_cell.length_a   1.000
_cell.length_b   1.000
_cell.length_c   1.000
_cell.angle_alpha   90.00
_cell.angle_beta   90.00
_cell.angle_gamma   90.00
#
_symmetry.space_group_name_H-M   'P 1'
#
loop_
_entity.id
_entity.type
_entity.pdbx_description
1 polymer ?
#
loop_
_entity_poly.entity_id
_entity_poly.type
_entity_poly.pdbx_seq_one_letter_code
_entity_poly.pdbx_strand_id
1 'polypeptide(L)'
;MNDDLIKDAKKKLADINKTVAALDPSIRSAAFDILAPLYFEDHDPAEKDSSDGKTPRRRKPASSANSEKFFSAHDHDKPKDNVHLIAAWFYSQYGVTPLTKADLIEMGSEVGLTIPDRPDNTMRQAKSDGKNLYRQKSGGWQPTVNGEAYLKSQYSVGKGKKIRPTGDDE
;
A
#
# COMPACT_ATOMS: atom_id res chain seq x y z
N MET A 1 15.86 31.00 -9.54
CA MET A 1 15.28 29.87 -10.30
C MET A 1 13.97 29.39 -9.66
N ASN A 2 13.07 30.29 -9.22
CA ASN A 2 11.76 29.93 -8.67
C ASN A 2 10.60 30.50 -9.48
N ASP A 3 10.83 31.54 -10.31
CA ASP A 3 9.78 32.18 -11.08
C ASP A 3 9.20 31.29 -12.18
N ASP A 4 10.04 30.46 -12.82
CA ASP A 4 9.59 29.52 -13.85
C ASP A 4 8.75 28.38 -13.26
N LEU A 5 9.12 27.87 -12.08
CA LEU A 5 8.35 26.88 -11.33
C LEU A 5 6.99 27.42 -10.89
N ILE A 6 6.96 28.64 -10.37
CA ILE A 6 5.71 29.30 -9.95
C ILE A 6 4.81 29.58 -11.18
N LYS A 7 5.40 29.94 -12.31
CA LYS A 7 4.68 30.17 -13.57
C LYS A 7 4.08 28.88 -14.13
N ASP A 8 4.83 27.78 -14.07
CA ASP A 8 4.34 26.45 -14.48
C ASP A 8 3.20 25.97 -13.55
N ALA A 9 3.36 26.11 -12.24
CA ALA A 9 2.34 25.75 -11.27
C ALA A 9 1.02 26.54 -11.47
N LYS A 10 1.13 27.84 -11.74
CA LYS A 10 -0.04 28.69 -12.05
C LYS A 10 -0.77 28.23 -13.31
N LYS A 11 -0.03 27.82 -14.35
CA LYS A 11 -0.61 27.32 -15.59
C LYS A 11 -1.36 26.00 -15.35
N LYS A 12 -0.74 25.06 -14.62
CA LYS A 12 -1.36 23.78 -14.22
C LYS A 12 -2.63 23.99 -13.40
N LEU A 13 -2.60 24.89 -12.40
CA LEU A 13 -3.78 25.24 -11.60
C LEU A 13 -4.92 25.83 -12.45
N ALA A 14 -4.58 26.69 -13.42
CA ALA A 14 -5.59 27.27 -14.32
C ALA A 14 -6.26 26.20 -15.19
N ASP A 15 -5.49 25.23 -15.70
CA ASP A 15 -6.01 24.12 -16.49
C ASP A 15 -6.90 23.18 -15.66
N ILE A 16 -6.51 22.87 -14.42
CA ILE A 16 -7.35 22.10 -13.48
C ILE A 16 -8.66 22.85 -13.21
N ASN A 17 -8.60 24.13 -12.90
CA ASN A 17 -9.80 24.91 -12.60
C ASN A 17 -10.75 24.99 -13.80
N LYS A 18 -10.21 25.12 -15.03
CA LYS A 18 -11.02 25.08 -16.25
C LYS A 18 -11.74 23.75 -16.43
N THR A 19 -11.05 22.64 -16.12
CA THR A 19 -11.60 21.29 -16.22
C THR A 19 -12.68 21.06 -15.16
N VAL A 20 -12.41 21.46 -13.91
CA VAL A 20 -13.34 21.35 -12.78
C VAL A 20 -14.57 22.25 -12.95
N ALA A 21 -14.43 23.43 -13.56
CA ALA A 21 -15.56 24.32 -13.83
C ALA A 21 -16.58 23.74 -14.82
N ALA A 22 -16.14 22.88 -15.74
CA ALA A 22 -17.02 22.18 -16.68
C ALA A 22 -17.78 21.00 -16.04
N LEU A 23 -17.38 20.57 -14.84
CA LEU A 23 -18.01 19.48 -14.10
C LEU A 23 -19.18 19.97 -13.23
N ASP A 24 -20.06 19.04 -12.90
CA ASP A 24 -21.19 19.27 -11.99
C ASP A 24 -20.68 19.77 -10.62
N PRO A 25 -21.28 20.82 -10.03
CA PRO A 25 -20.84 21.39 -8.76
C PRO A 25 -20.67 20.37 -7.63
N SER A 26 -21.49 19.32 -7.60
CA SER A 26 -21.46 18.30 -6.55
C SER A 26 -20.20 17.43 -6.56
N ILE A 27 -19.51 17.32 -7.72
CA ILE A 27 -18.33 16.47 -7.89
C ILE A 27 -17.03 17.26 -8.02
N ARG A 28 -17.08 18.60 -8.05
CA ARG A 28 -15.90 19.46 -8.28
C ARG A 28 -14.79 19.24 -7.28
N SER A 29 -15.13 19.11 -6.00
CA SER A 29 -14.14 18.86 -4.94
C SER A 29 -13.45 17.51 -5.14
N ALA A 30 -14.22 16.45 -5.39
CA ALA A 30 -13.68 15.12 -5.61
C ALA A 30 -12.86 15.01 -6.90
N ALA A 31 -13.28 15.71 -7.97
CA ALA A 31 -12.53 15.78 -9.21
C ALA A 31 -11.21 16.53 -9.06
N PHE A 32 -11.17 17.60 -8.27
CA PHE A 32 -9.94 18.31 -7.96
C PHE A 32 -8.95 17.43 -7.21
N ASP A 33 -9.42 16.67 -6.21
CA ASP A 33 -8.59 15.74 -5.42
C ASP A 33 -7.97 14.63 -6.29
N ILE A 34 -8.63 14.23 -7.38
CA ILE A 34 -8.13 13.22 -8.32
C ILE A 34 -7.13 13.84 -9.32
N LEU A 35 -7.41 15.06 -9.80
CA LEU A 35 -6.61 15.71 -10.84
C LEU A 35 -5.33 16.37 -10.30
N ALA A 36 -5.35 16.91 -9.08
CA ALA A 36 -4.19 17.61 -8.53
C ALA A 36 -2.92 16.74 -8.46
N PRO A 37 -2.95 15.48 -7.97
CA PRO A 37 -1.76 14.62 -7.97
C PRO A 37 -1.19 14.37 -9.37
N LEU A 38 -2.06 14.19 -10.38
CA LEU A 38 -1.64 13.90 -11.76
C LEU A 38 -0.89 15.06 -12.43
N TYR A 39 -1.08 16.28 -11.95
CA TYR A 39 -0.44 17.49 -12.51
C TYR A 39 0.79 17.93 -11.72
N PHE A 40 0.88 17.55 -10.44
CA PHE A 40 1.93 17.99 -9.51
C PHE A 40 2.83 16.85 -9.00
N GLU A 41 2.74 15.64 -9.57
CA GLU A 41 3.73 14.57 -9.37
C GLU A 41 5.09 14.97 -9.97
N ASP A 42 5.83 15.82 -9.26
CA ASP A 42 7.29 15.82 -9.15
C ASP A 42 7.68 16.75 -7.98
N HIS A 43 8.39 16.18 -7.00
CA HIS A 43 8.87 16.75 -5.73
C HIS A 43 7.86 16.86 -4.58
N ASP A 44 7.89 15.89 -3.65
CA ASP A 44 7.62 16.12 -2.23
C ASP A 44 8.73 17.02 -1.65
N PRO A 45 8.46 18.26 -1.21
CA PRO A 45 9.32 18.91 -0.24
C PRO A 45 8.87 18.52 1.17
N ALA A 46 9.84 18.22 2.01
CA ALA A 46 9.68 17.92 3.42
C ALA A 46 8.74 18.92 4.13
N GLU A 47 7.61 18.44 4.65
CA GLU A 47 6.85 19.15 5.67
C GLU A 47 7.19 18.58 7.05
N LYS A 48 8.00 19.38 7.76
CA LYS A 48 7.88 19.56 9.21
C LYS A 48 6.41 19.84 9.51
N ASP A 49 5.82 19.12 10.46
CA ASP A 49 4.69 19.70 11.17
C ASP A 49 4.84 19.54 12.68
N SER A 50 4.57 20.66 13.32
CA SER A 50 4.65 20.90 14.74
C SER A 50 3.36 20.41 15.38
N SER A 51 3.50 19.74 16.51
CA SER A 51 2.38 19.24 17.30
C SER A 51 1.58 20.39 17.93
N ASP A 52 0.27 20.43 17.71
CA ASP A 52 -0.65 20.76 18.80
C ASP A 52 -2.07 20.14 18.64
N GLY A 53 -2.49 19.46 19.71
CA GLY A 53 -3.85 19.51 20.26
C GLY A 53 -5.09 18.99 19.49
N LYS A 54 -5.46 17.73 19.80
CA LYS A 54 -6.79 17.34 20.35
C LYS A 54 -8.00 17.11 19.41
N THR A 55 -8.25 15.84 19.01
CA THR A 55 -9.50 15.05 19.21
C THR A 55 -9.42 13.68 18.51
N PRO A 56 -10.09 12.61 19.01
CA PRO A 56 -9.98 11.27 18.46
C PRO A 56 -10.90 11.13 17.24
N ARG A 57 -10.42 11.56 16.07
CA ARG A 57 -11.02 11.12 14.81
C ARG A 57 -10.47 9.73 14.51
N ARG A 58 -11.39 8.75 14.46
CA ARG A 58 -11.24 7.48 13.75
C ARG A 58 -10.29 7.70 12.58
N ARG A 59 -9.10 7.12 12.65
CA ARG A 59 -8.11 7.16 11.57
C ARG A 59 -8.79 6.58 10.34
N LYS A 60 -9.19 7.44 9.40
CA LYS A 60 -9.37 7.01 8.01
C LYS A 60 -8.03 6.39 7.62
N PRO A 61 -7.98 5.14 7.14
CA PRO A 61 -6.73 4.54 6.74
C PRO A 61 -6.19 5.36 5.56
N ALA A 62 -5.12 6.11 5.82
CA ALA A 62 -4.33 6.70 4.77
C ALA A 62 -3.64 5.54 4.02
N SER A 63 -4.29 5.03 2.96
CA SER A 63 -3.71 4.27 1.82
C SER A 63 -4.70 3.28 1.13
N SER A 64 -6.03 3.32 1.35
CA SER A 64 -6.92 2.34 0.70
C SER A 64 -6.86 2.39 -0.85
N ALA A 65 -6.67 3.58 -1.42
CA ALA A 65 -6.61 3.77 -2.87
C ALA A 65 -5.42 3.06 -3.56
N ASN A 66 -4.32 2.81 -2.84
CA ASN A 66 -3.15 2.11 -3.41
C ASN A 66 -3.21 0.60 -3.18
N SER A 67 -3.80 0.15 -2.06
CA SER A 67 -4.02 -1.28 -1.83
C SER A 67 -5.08 -1.82 -2.78
N GLU A 68 -6.24 -1.16 -2.90
CA GLU A 68 -7.33 -1.59 -3.79
C GLU A 68 -6.85 -1.77 -5.25
N LYS A 69 -6.07 -0.81 -5.77
CA LYS A 69 -5.47 -0.91 -7.11
C LYS A 69 -4.53 -2.11 -7.24
N PHE A 70 -3.69 -2.36 -6.23
CA PHE A 70 -2.75 -3.48 -6.25
C PHE A 70 -3.46 -4.84 -6.23
N PHE A 71 -4.46 -5.00 -5.36
CA PHE A 71 -5.23 -6.24 -5.25
C PHE A 71 -6.14 -6.46 -6.45
N SER A 72 -6.73 -5.40 -7.03
CA SER A 72 -7.55 -5.51 -8.25
C SER A 72 -6.74 -5.90 -9.48
N ALA A 73 -5.43 -5.63 -9.49
CA ALA A 73 -4.54 -6.02 -10.60
C ALA A 73 -4.16 -7.51 -10.56
N HIS A 74 -4.41 -8.21 -9.45
CA HIS A 74 -4.04 -9.60 -9.25
C HIS A 74 -5.27 -10.40 -8.82
N ASP A 75 -5.93 -11.02 -9.79
CA ASP A 75 -7.10 -11.87 -9.51
C ASP A 75 -6.67 -13.31 -9.20
N HIS A 76 -7.17 -13.85 -8.09
CA HIS A 76 -6.84 -15.18 -7.61
C HIS A 76 -8.08 -15.87 -7.03
N ASP A 77 -8.58 -16.87 -7.76
CA ASP A 77 -9.73 -17.70 -7.33
C ASP A 77 -9.42 -18.57 -6.10
N LYS A 78 -8.13 -18.84 -5.84
CA LYS A 78 -7.72 -19.76 -4.78
C LYS A 78 -7.38 -19.00 -3.50
N PRO A 79 -8.05 -19.31 -2.37
CA PRO A 79 -7.78 -18.64 -1.10
C PRO A 79 -6.31 -18.70 -0.65
N LYS A 80 -5.60 -19.78 -0.97
CA LYS A 80 -4.17 -19.92 -0.64
C LYS A 80 -3.30 -18.90 -1.38
N ASP A 81 -3.64 -18.60 -2.63
CA ASP A 81 -2.88 -17.66 -3.46
C ASP A 81 -3.12 -16.21 -2.99
N ASN A 82 -4.30 -15.92 -2.46
CA ASN A 82 -4.61 -14.65 -1.80
C ASN A 82 -3.71 -14.37 -0.59
N VAL A 83 -3.29 -15.41 0.15
CA VAL A 83 -2.32 -15.24 1.25
C VAL A 83 -0.97 -14.77 0.71
N HIS A 84 -0.53 -15.29 -0.42
CA HIS A 84 0.72 -14.89 -1.06
C HIS A 84 0.64 -13.48 -1.66
N LEU A 85 -0.52 -13.12 -2.23
CA LEU A 85 -0.78 -11.77 -2.73
C LEU A 85 -0.72 -10.74 -1.60
N ILE A 86 -1.36 -11.03 -0.46
CA ILE A 86 -1.26 -10.17 0.73
C ILE A 86 0.19 -10.08 1.22
N ALA A 87 0.91 -11.21 1.28
CA ALA A 87 2.32 -11.20 1.66
C ALA A 87 3.19 -10.38 0.67
N ALA A 88 2.87 -10.38 -0.62
CA ALA A 88 3.53 -9.57 -1.64
C ALA A 88 3.28 -8.08 -1.42
N TRP A 89 2.04 -7.70 -1.09
CA TRP A 89 1.70 -6.33 -0.72
C TRP A 89 2.50 -5.86 0.50
N PHE A 90 2.51 -6.63 1.58
CA PHE A 90 3.30 -6.27 2.75
C PHE A 90 4.80 -6.20 2.45
N TYR A 91 5.32 -7.09 1.60
CA TYR A 91 6.71 -7.05 1.15
C TYR A 91 7.03 -5.77 0.37
N SER A 92 6.10 -5.30 -0.48
CA SER A 92 6.26 -4.07 -1.26
C SER A 92 6.29 -2.80 -0.40
N GLN A 93 5.61 -2.84 0.74
CA GLN A 93 5.58 -1.72 1.69
C GLN A 93 6.72 -1.79 2.71
N TYR A 94 6.87 -2.92 3.40
CA TYR A 94 7.69 -3.07 4.62
C TYR A 94 8.89 -4.03 4.45
N GLY A 95 9.14 -4.50 3.24
CA GLY A 95 10.24 -5.41 2.94
C GLY A 95 10.12 -6.73 3.69
N VAL A 96 11.16 -7.12 4.43
CA VAL A 96 11.26 -8.43 5.07
C VAL A 96 10.79 -8.45 6.53
N THR A 97 9.82 -7.59 6.85
CA THR A 97 9.23 -7.54 8.18
C THR A 97 8.38 -8.79 8.42
N PRO A 98 8.46 -9.43 9.61
CA PRO A 98 7.61 -10.58 9.92
C PRO A 98 6.12 -10.23 9.87
N LEU A 99 5.34 -11.12 9.27
CA LEU A 99 3.88 -11.04 9.12
C LEU A 99 3.20 -12.02 10.05
N THR A 100 2.31 -11.51 10.88
CA THR A 100 1.52 -12.33 11.79
C THR A 100 0.28 -12.89 11.09
N LYS A 101 -0.36 -13.88 11.72
CA LYS A 101 -1.67 -14.36 11.27
C LYS A 101 -2.72 -13.24 11.27
N ALA A 102 -2.68 -12.35 12.27
CA ALA A 102 -3.64 -11.26 12.39
C ALA A 102 -3.54 -10.30 11.20
N ASP A 103 -2.32 -9.95 10.79
CA ASP A 103 -2.07 -9.04 9.65
C ASP A 103 -2.69 -9.56 8.35
N LEU A 104 -2.58 -10.87 8.11
CA LEU A 104 -3.10 -11.49 6.92
C LEU A 104 -4.63 -11.48 6.92
N ILE A 105 -5.25 -11.75 8.07
CA ILE A 105 -6.72 -11.76 8.23
C ILE A 105 -7.28 -10.35 8.13
N GLU A 106 -6.65 -9.38 8.79
CA GLU A 106 -7.07 -7.98 8.77
C GLU A 106 -7.02 -7.43 7.34
N MET A 107 -5.88 -7.60 6.65
CA MET A 107 -5.73 -7.13 5.27
C MET A 107 -6.67 -7.86 4.32
N GLY A 108 -6.85 -9.17 4.46
CA GLY A 108 -7.80 -9.94 3.66
C GLY A 108 -9.23 -9.42 3.82
N SER A 109 -9.63 -9.10 5.05
CA SER A 109 -10.95 -8.53 5.35
C SER A 109 -11.09 -7.09 4.83
N GLU A 110 -10.04 -6.27 4.95
CA GLU A 110 -10.01 -4.88 4.49
C GLU A 110 -10.19 -4.78 2.98
N VAL A 111 -9.55 -5.68 2.22
CA VAL A 111 -9.56 -5.64 0.75
C VAL A 111 -10.53 -6.63 0.11
N GLY A 112 -11.37 -7.30 0.94
CA GLY A 112 -12.42 -8.20 0.47
C GLY A 112 -11.92 -9.54 -0.11
N LEU A 113 -10.69 -9.95 0.20
CA LEU A 113 -10.14 -11.23 -0.26
C LEU A 113 -10.49 -12.38 0.68
N THR A 114 -10.96 -13.47 0.10
CA THR A 114 -11.17 -14.73 0.84
C THR A 114 -9.83 -15.44 1.04
N ILE A 115 -9.47 -15.69 2.30
CA ILE A 115 -8.27 -16.45 2.68
C ILE A 115 -8.64 -17.63 3.58
N PRO A 116 -7.78 -18.66 3.73
CA PRO A 116 -8.02 -19.77 4.64
C PRO A 116 -7.99 -19.33 6.11
N ASP A 117 -8.72 -20.03 6.98
CA ASP A 117 -8.74 -19.79 8.45
C ASP A 117 -7.35 -19.92 9.11
N ARG A 118 -6.46 -20.67 8.46
CA ARG A 118 -5.09 -20.96 8.88
C ARG A 118 -4.10 -20.46 7.82
N PRO A 119 -3.96 -19.14 7.63
CA PRO A 119 -3.01 -18.60 6.66
C PRO A 119 -1.56 -18.89 7.08
N ASP A 120 -1.32 -19.10 8.37
CA ASP A 120 -0.05 -19.59 8.94
C ASP A 120 0.37 -20.95 8.36
N ASN A 121 -0.59 -21.86 8.13
CA ASN A 121 -0.30 -23.16 7.51
C ASN A 121 0.03 -23.01 6.03
N THR A 122 -0.64 -22.09 5.32
CA THR A 122 -0.32 -21.75 3.92
C THR A 122 1.12 -21.26 3.82
N MET A 123 1.53 -20.31 4.67
CA MET A 123 2.89 -19.78 4.70
C MET A 123 3.93 -20.86 5.03
N ARG A 124 3.61 -21.77 5.97
CA ARG A 124 4.48 -22.89 6.35
C ARG A 124 4.73 -23.88 5.21
N GLN A 125 3.69 -24.16 4.42
CA GLN A 125 3.74 -25.18 3.36
C GLN A 125 4.24 -24.62 2.02
N ALA A 126 4.31 -23.30 1.89
CA ALA A 126 4.64 -22.65 0.63
C ALA A 126 6.11 -22.86 0.22
N LYS A 127 6.28 -23.39 -0.99
CA LYS A 127 7.58 -23.68 -1.60
C LYS A 127 7.60 -23.27 -3.07
N SER A 128 8.75 -22.81 -3.55
CA SER A 128 9.09 -22.75 -4.98
C SER A 128 10.34 -23.57 -5.20
N ASP A 129 10.35 -24.42 -6.22
CA ASP A 129 11.50 -25.27 -6.58
C ASP A 129 12.02 -26.10 -5.40
N GLY A 130 11.09 -26.62 -4.59
CA GLY A 130 11.38 -27.40 -3.39
C GLY A 130 11.89 -26.59 -2.18
N LYS A 131 12.11 -25.28 -2.32
CA LYS A 131 12.63 -24.39 -1.27
C LYS A 131 11.51 -23.59 -0.62
N ASN A 132 11.58 -23.44 0.70
CA ASN A 132 10.57 -22.69 1.46
C ASN A 132 10.56 -21.21 1.07
N LEU A 133 9.36 -20.67 0.85
CA LEU A 133 9.16 -19.25 0.55
C LEU A 133 9.19 -18.39 1.81
N TYR A 134 8.75 -18.92 2.94
CA TYR A 134 8.69 -18.19 4.20
C TYR A 134 9.41 -18.95 5.31
N ARG A 135 9.88 -18.19 6.30
CA ARG A 135 10.44 -18.70 7.55
C ARG A 135 9.80 -18.00 8.73
N GLN A 136 9.70 -18.70 9.84
CA GLN A 136 9.19 -18.11 11.07
C GLN A 136 10.27 -17.23 11.73
N LYS A 137 9.91 -16.02 12.15
CA LYS A 137 10.79 -15.10 12.89
C LYS A 137 9.95 -14.18 13.77
N SER A 138 10.35 -13.99 15.04
CA SER A 138 9.70 -13.06 15.99
C SER A 138 8.17 -13.21 16.06
N GLY A 139 7.67 -14.46 16.10
CA GLY A 139 6.22 -14.73 16.16
C GLY A 139 5.45 -14.56 14.84
N GLY A 140 6.11 -14.15 13.76
CA GLY A 140 5.52 -14.00 12.42
C GLY A 140 6.25 -14.79 11.33
N TRP A 141 5.85 -14.55 10.09
CA TRP A 141 6.38 -15.16 8.87
C TRP A 141 7.09 -14.11 8.03
N GLN A 142 8.33 -14.38 7.70
CA GLN A 142 9.15 -13.51 6.86
C GLN A 142 9.52 -14.24 5.57
N PRO A 143 9.50 -13.57 4.40
CA PRO A 143 10.03 -14.14 3.17
C PRO A 143 11.50 -14.56 3.30
N THR A 144 11.84 -15.74 2.79
CA THR A 144 13.24 -16.15 2.59
C THR A 144 13.81 -15.47 1.35
N VAL A 145 15.11 -15.64 1.06
CA VAL A 145 15.69 -15.13 -0.20
C VAL A 145 14.95 -15.67 -1.44
N ASN A 146 14.55 -16.95 -1.42
CA ASN A 146 13.74 -17.53 -2.50
C ASN A 146 12.31 -16.99 -2.48
N GLY A 147 11.75 -16.75 -1.28
CA GLY A 147 10.49 -16.04 -1.10
C GLY A 147 10.48 -14.66 -1.73
N GLU A 148 11.52 -13.86 -1.49
CA GLU A 148 11.66 -12.53 -2.08
C GLU A 148 11.72 -12.62 -3.61
N ALA A 149 12.47 -13.57 -4.16
CA ALA A 149 12.54 -13.78 -5.61
C ALA A 149 11.17 -14.16 -6.18
N TYR A 150 10.47 -15.11 -5.55
CA TYR A 150 9.12 -15.53 -5.92
C TYR A 150 8.13 -14.36 -5.90
N LEU A 151 8.11 -13.55 -4.84
CA LEU A 151 7.18 -12.43 -4.73
C LEU A 151 7.45 -11.38 -5.80
N LYS A 152 8.73 -11.07 -6.06
CA LYS A 152 9.14 -10.16 -7.14
C LYS A 152 8.69 -10.63 -8.51
N SER A 153 8.87 -11.91 -8.83
CA SER A 153 8.53 -12.44 -10.14
C SER A 153 7.03 -12.62 -10.32
N GLN A 154 6.33 -13.15 -9.31
CA GLN A 154 4.93 -13.51 -9.40
C GLN A 154 4.01 -12.29 -9.36
N TYR A 155 4.37 -11.27 -8.57
CA TYR A 155 3.51 -10.09 -8.32
C TYR A 155 4.13 -8.77 -8.79
N SER A 156 5.28 -8.82 -9.47
CA SER A 156 6.00 -7.64 -9.96
C SER A 156 6.28 -6.58 -8.88
N VAL A 157 6.49 -7.00 -7.63
CA VAL A 157 6.71 -6.09 -6.49
C VAL A 157 8.18 -5.88 -6.16
N GLY A 158 8.56 -4.65 -5.78
CA GLY A 158 9.87 -4.32 -5.22
C GLY A 158 9.96 -4.56 -3.71
N LYS A 159 11.17 -4.48 -3.14
CA LYS A 159 11.34 -4.54 -1.67
C LYS A 159 11.00 -3.19 -1.04
N GLY A 160 10.02 -3.19 -0.15
CA GLY A 160 9.65 -2.03 0.63
C GLY A 160 10.72 -1.59 1.64
N LYS A 161 10.68 -0.31 1.99
CA LYS A 161 11.60 0.33 2.95
C LYS A 161 10.88 1.00 4.12
N LYS A 162 9.54 0.95 4.16
CA LYS A 162 8.78 1.55 5.25
C LYS A 162 9.04 0.76 6.52
N ILE A 163 9.33 1.47 7.60
CA ILE A 163 9.39 0.86 8.93
C ILE A 163 7.95 0.62 9.35
N ARG A 164 7.64 -0.63 9.71
CA ARG A 164 6.33 -0.93 10.26
C ARG A 164 6.25 -0.29 11.65
N PRO A 165 5.17 0.45 11.99
CA PRO A 165 4.97 0.91 13.35
C PRO A 165 4.79 -0.32 14.25
N THR A 166 5.87 -0.78 14.86
CA THR A 166 5.85 -1.75 15.96
C THR A 166 5.28 -1.01 17.16
N GLY A 167 4.08 -1.39 17.60
CA GLY A 167 3.47 -0.90 18.83
C GLY A 167 4.08 -1.53 20.08
N ASP A 168 5.41 -1.55 20.16
CA ASP A 168 6.18 -1.98 21.33
C ASP A 168 6.74 -0.71 22.01
N ASP A 169 5.84 0.11 22.55
CA ASP A 169 6.16 0.97 23.70
C ASP A 169 5.61 0.24 24.93
N GLU A 170 6.47 -0.55 25.57
CA GLU A 170 6.26 -1.10 26.90
C GLU A 170 6.93 -0.19 27.94
#